data_AF-A0A6I6CU71-F1
#
_entry.id   AF-A0A6I6CU71-F1
#
_cell.length_a   1.000
_cell.length_b   1.000
_cell.length_c   1.000
_cell.angle_alpha   90.00
_cell.angle_beta   90.00
_cell.angle_gamma   90.00
#
_symmetry.space_group_name_H-M   'P 1'
#
loop_
_entity.id
_entity.type
_entity.pdbx_description
1 polymer ?
#
loop_
_entity_poly.entity_id
_entity_poly.type
_entity_poly.pdbx_seq_one_letter_code
_entity_poly.pdbx_strand_id
1 'polypeptide(L)'
;MAIIAGRLGDWLREWIGRPVARHATRVARLAAGGTLLLAAGLVNATNLEVGEKVFVPMFEPNPELDGYAVGFVEELHDDGTVTLRINEVETGKGKTLSGTCHPSGGTPLSGARIVSDDPDALEVEQRLPADQVLTYRRGSQLYLERENLSIAYLKYLGSGMGMTPDRFDVAIRRAENAGLPRMVTAMEIGKMQVESTQGRGFPVPASRALEKAAPMLDAVAAKLESHPEAVETAARMLGGTTPQHRDDPLAAVIVRLHEILDEQLGELEQKSADPREVSGFSVDELLAIYTGWFRVITANDTQPFQNADVAFYRERAAESLQSGEWPSLL
;
A
#
# COMPACT_ATOMS: atom_id res chain seq x y z
N MET A 1 -20.00 -16.56 -57.57
CA MET A 1 -21.46 -16.77 -57.41
C MET A 1 -21.69 -17.57 -56.14
N ALA A 2 -22.46 -16.96 -55.22
CA ALA A 2 -23.10 -17.38 -53.96
C ALA A 2 -22.88 -18.78 -53.30
N ILE A 3 -22.41 -18.71 -52.03
CA ILE A 3 -23.00 -19.16 -50.73
C ILE A 3 -23.57 -20.60 -50.61
N ILE A 4 -23.15 -21.35 -49.58
CA ILE A 4 -23.96 -21.77 -48.40
C ILE A 4 -23.08 -22.50 -47.36
N ALA A 5 -23.29 -22.13 -46.09
CA ALA A 5 -22.62 -22.57 -44.88
C ALA A 5 -23.22 -23.84 -44.26
N GLY A 6 -22.49 -24.45 -43.31
CA GLY A 6 -23.06 -25.19 -42.18
C GLY A 6 -22.61 -26.64 -42.03
N ARG A 7 -21.82 -26.91 -40.98
CA ARG A 7 -21.90 -28.17 -40.20
C ARG A 7 -21.22 -28.02 -38.84
N LEU A 8 -21.98 -27.44 -37.91
CA LEU A 8 -21.92 -27.73 -36.49
C LEU A 8 -22.54 -29.12 -36.26
N GLY A 9 -21.90 -29.93 -35.42
CA GLY A 9 -22.50 -31.11 -34.79
C GLY A 9 -21.89 -32.42 -35.26
N ASP A 10 -20.99 -32.99 -34.45
CA ASP A 10 -20.77 -34.45 -34.34
C ASP A 10 -19.77 -34.81 -33.21
N TRP A 11 -19.95 -34.27 -31.99
CA TRP A 11 -19.23 -34.78 -30.81
C TRP A 11 -20.10 -34.93 -29.54
N LEU A 12 -21.43 -34.96 -29.71
CA LEU A 12 -22.41 -34.88 -28.62
C LEU A 12 -23.31 -36.13 -28.49
N ARG A 13 -22.83 -37.34 -28.81
CA ARG A 13 -23.64 -38.57 -28.68
C ARG A 13 -22.84 -39.84 -28.37
N GLU A 14 -22.07 -39.85 -27.29
CA GLU A 14 -21.63 -41.15 -26.75
C GLU A 14 -21.35 -41.04 -25.25
N TRP A 15 -22.42 -41.10 -24.44
CA TRP A 15 -22.47 -41.81 -23.15
C TRP A 15 -23.77 -41.46 -22.41
N ILE A 16 -24.87 -42.11 -22.79
CA ILE A 16 -26.07 -42.23 -21.92
C ILE A 16 -26.51 -43.69 -21.92
N GLY A 17 -26.47 -44.30 -20.73
CA GLY A 17 -27.56 -45.15 -20.26
C GLY A 17 -27.20 -46.55 -19.78
N ARG A 18 -27.22 -46.76 -18.45
CA ARG A 18 -28.24 -47.57 -17.74
C ARG A 18 -28.04 -47.51 -16.20
N PRO A 19 -29.09 -47.81 -15.38
CA PRO A 19 -29.49 -46.95 -14.26
C PRO A 19 -29.74 -47.66 -12.90
N VAL A 20 -30.18 -46.84 -11.92
CA VAL A 20 -31.04 -47.12 -10.73
C VAL A 20 -30.37 -47.48 -9.40
N ALA A 21 -30.45 -46.55 -8.42
CA ALA A 21 -31.22 -46.68 -7.17
C ALA A 21 -30.98 -45.43 -6.26
N ARG A 22 -31.86 -44.42 -6.35
CA ARG A 22 -32.76 -43.99 -5.25
C ARG A 22 -32.16 -44.05 -3.84
N HIS A 23 -31.87 -42.88 -3.25
CA HIS A 23 -32.37 -42.48 -1.92
C HIS A 23 -32.67 -40.97 -1.95
N ALA A 24 -33.96 -40.66 -1.78
CA ALA A 24 -34.53 -39.36 -1.46
C ALA A 24 -34.37 -39.14 0.08
N THR A 25 -34.55 -38.01 0.75
CA THR A 25 -35.02 -36.65 0.46
C THR A 25 -34.68 -35.81 1.71
N ARG A 26 -34.53 -34.49 1.54
CA ARG A 26 -34.88 -33.39 2.49
C ARG A 26 -34.28 -33.40 3.91
N VAL A 27 -33.59 -32.31 4.27
CA VAL A 27 -34.04 -31.36 5.32
C VAL A 27 -33.53 -29.94 5.02
N ALA A 28 -34.48 -28.99 5.05
CA ALA A 28 -34.45 -27.52 5.29
C ALA A 28 -33.18 -26.70 4.97
N ARG A 29 -33.19 -25.72 4.06
CA ARG A 29 -33.77 -24.36 4.24
C ARG A 29 -33.49 -23.74 5.63
N LEU A 30 -32.38 -23.02 5.73
CA LEU A 30 -32.33 -21.78 6.51
C LEU A 30 -31.84 -20.68 5.57
N ALA A 31 -32.83 -19.95 5.03
CA ALA A 31 -32.62 -18.60 4.55
C ALA A 31 -32.40 -17.72 5.78
N ALA A 32 -31.13 -17.55 6.17
CA ALA A 32 -30.75 -16.41 6.97
C ALA A 32 -30.45 -15.28 5.98
N GLY A 33 -31.39 -14.34 5.88
CA GLY A 33 -31.20 -13.11 5.13
C GLY A 33 -29.96 -12.41 5.68
N GLY A 34 -28.89 -12.44 4.89
CA GLY A 34 -27.79 -11.51 5.05
C GLY A 34 -28.34 -10.14 4.71
N THR A 35 -28.78 -9.42 5.72
CA THR A 35 -28.96 -7.97 5.66
C THR A 35 -27.62 -7.41 5.20
N LEU A 36 -27.53 -7.06 3.91
CA LEU A 36 -26.58 -6.08 3.41
C LEU A 36 -26.87 -4.80 4.17
N LEU A 37 -26.25 -4.67 5.35
CA LEU A 37 -25.94 -3.39 5.95
C LEU A 37 -24.94 -2.76 4.97
N LEU A 38 -25.50 -2.11 3.95
CA LEU A 38 -24.91 -0.92 3.37
C LEU A 38 -24.49 -0.07 4.57
N ALA A 39 -23.20 -0.11 4.88
CA ALA A 39 -22.53 0.99 5.56
C ALA A 39 -22.58 2.17 4.57
N ALA A 40 -23.79 2.71 4.38
CA ALA A 40 -23.94 4.11 4.09
C ALA A 40 -23.37 4.79 5.33
N GLY A 41 -22.06 5.08 5.28
CA GLY A 41 -21.49 6.11 6.11
C GLY A 41 -22.45 7.29 5.97
N LEU A 42 -23.02 7.72 7.09
CA LEU A 42 -23.80 8.95 7.15
C LEU A 42 -22.86 10.04 6.63
N VAL A 43 -22.99 10.35 5.35
CA VAL A 43 -22.47 11.57 4.75
C VAL A 43 -23.19 12.65 5.53
N ASN A 44 -22.51 13.24 6.52
CA ASN A 44 -22.93 14.51 7.04
C ASN A 44 -22.93 15.43 5.83
N ALA A 45 -24.12 15.73 5.30
CA ALA A 45 -24.27 16.79 4.33
C ALA A 45 -23.65 18.03 4.97
N THR A 46 -22.50 18.45 4.45
CA THR A 46 -21.85 19.67 4.88
C THR A 46 -22.82 20.80 4.54
N ASN A 47 -23.46 21.39 5.55
CA ASN A 47 -24.27 22.59 5.34
C ASN A 47 -23.29 23.73 5.04
N LEU A 48 -23.00 23.93 3.76
CA LEU A 48 -22.16 25.01 3.28
C LEU A 48 -22.99 26.29 3.17
N GLU A 49 -22.39 27.44 3.48
CA GLU A 49 -23.01 28.76 3.31
C GLU A 49 -22.22 29.61 2.30
N VAL A 50 -22.93 30.50 1.58
CA VAL A 50 -22.26 31.48 0.70
C VAL A 50 -21.37 32.40 1.54
N GLY A 51 -20.12 32.58 1.10
CA GLY A 51 -19.08 33.29 1.82
C GLY A 51 -18.32 32.44 2.85
N GLU A 52 -18.71 31.18 3.06
CA GLU A 52 -17.99 30.28 3.96
C GLU A 52 -16.59 29.95 3.41
N LYS A 53 -15.58 29.98 4.29
CA LYS A 53 -14.24 29.48 3.98
C LYS A 53 -14.26 27.96 3.98
N VAL A 54 -13.83 27.36 2.88
CA VAL A 54 -13.84 25.91 2.67
C VAL A 54 -12.47 25.36 2.37
N PHE A 55 -12.36 24.03 2.49
CA PHE A 55 -11.17 23.25 2.19
C PHE A 55 -11.51 22.20 1.14
N VAL A 56 -10.76 22.19 0.05
CA VAL A 56 -10.86 21.22 -1.03
C VAL A 56 -9.71 20.22 -0.88
N PRO A 57 -9.97 18.99 -0.38
CA PRO A 57 -8.94 17.99 -0.21
C PRO A 57 -8.44 17.49 -1.57
N MET A 58 -7.13 17.45 -1.76
CA MET A 58 -6.49 16.81 -2.91
C MET A 58 -5.67 15.60 -2.43
N PHE A 59 -6.32 14.76 -1.63
CA PHE A 59 -5.71 13.62 -0.93
C PHE A 59 -5.43 12.44 -1.85
N GLU A 60 -4.38 11.69 -1.54
CA GLU A 60 -3.93 10.50 -2.27
C GLU A 60 -3.93 9.25 -1.38
N PRO A 61 -3.78 8.05 -1.97
CA PRO A 61 -3.50 6.85 -1.19
C PRO A 61 -2.22 6.97 -0.35
N ASN A 62 -1.18 7.65 -0.84
CA ASN A 62 0.01 8.02 -0.06
C ASN A 62 -0.11 9.47 0.45
N PRO A 63 -0.20 9.69 1.78
CA PRO A 63 -0.33 11.03 2.34
C PRO A 63 0.88 11.95 2.11
N GLU A 64 2.06 11.44 1.71
CA GLU A 64 3.17 12.31 1.27
C GLU A 64 2.79 13.15 0.02
N LEU A 65 1.86 12.64 -0.79
CA LEU A 65 1.43 13.24 -2.06
C LEU A 65 0.14 14.06 -1.90
N ASP A 66 -0.33 14.24 -0.67
CA ASP A 66 -1.49 15.06 -0.39
C ASP A 66 -1.22 16.52 -0.76
N GLY A 67 -2.22 17.13 -1.39
CA GLY A 67 -2.30 18.58 -1.52
C GLY A 67 -3.64 19.06 -0.98
N TYR A 68 -3.85 20.36 -1.06
CA TYR A 68 -5.13 20.96 -0.76
C TYR A 68 -5.32 22.30 -1.46
N ALA A 69 -6.56 22.75 -1.50
CA ALA A 69 -6.88 24.13 -1.85
C ALA A 69 -7.85 24.73 -0.83
N VAL A 70 -7.78 26.05 -0.73
CA VAL A 70 -8.62 26.84 0.16
C VAL A 70 -9.26 27.95 -0.65
N GLY A 71 -10.52 28.19 -0.34
CA GLY A 71 -11.30 29.21 -1.02
C GLY A 71 -12.56 29.56 -0.24
N PHE A 72 -13.45 30.29 -0.91
CA PHE A 72 -14.73 30.72 -0.37
C PHE A 72 -15.86 30.25 -1.28
N VAL A 73 -16.98 29.87 -0.68
CA VAL A 73 -18.21 29.56 -1.42
C VAL A 73 -18.73 30.85 -2.06
N GLU A 74 -18.87 30.85 -3.37
CA GLU A 74 -19.46 31.96 -4.12
C GLU A 74 -20.94 31.72 -4.39
N GLU A 75 -21.28 30.50 -4.81
CA GLU A 75 -22.66 30.14 -5.17
C GLU A 75 -22.94 28.67 -4.82
N LEU A 76 -24.14 28.41 -4.30
CA LEU A 76 -24.68 27.07 -4.08
C LEU A 76 -25.75 26.80 -5.15
N HIS A 77 -25.64 25.67 -5.83
CA HIS A 77 -26.55 25.30 -6.92
C HIS A 77 -27.56 24.27 -6.47
N ASP A 78 -28.78 24.33 -7.02
CA ASP A 78 -29.87 23.38 -6.75
C ASP A 78 -29.54 21.94 -7.18
N ASP A 79 -28.53 21.76 -8.05
CA ASP A 79 -28.05 20.45 -8.50
C ASP A 79 -27.02 19.79 -7.58
N GLY A 80 -26.76 20.37 -6.41
CA GLY A 80 -25.84 19.83 -5.40
C GLY A 80 -24.37 20.15 -5.64
N THR A 81 -24.07 21.07 -6.56
CA THR A 81 -22.73 21.60 -6.78
C THR A 81 -22.55 22.97 -6.12
N VAL A 82 -21.28 23.37 -5.95
CA VAL A 82 -20.86 24.63 -5.36
C VAL A 82 -19.81 25.30 -6.25
N THR A 83 -19.98 26.58 -6.53
CA THR A 83 -18.94 27.42 -7.14
C THR A 83 -18.04 27.97 -6.05
N LEU A 84 -16.75 27.76 -6.18
CA LEU A 84 -15.73 28.22 -5.26
C LEU A 84 -14.81 29.22 -5.93
N ARG A 85 -14.46 30.28 -5.18
CA ARG A 85 -13.32 31.13 -5.49
C ARG A 85 -12.14 30.72 -4.64
N ILE A 86 -11.14 30.10 -5.28
CA ILE A 86 -9.93 29.55 -4.68
C ILE A 86 -8.83 30.59 -4.75
N ASN A 87 -8.14 30.80 -3.64
CA ASN A 87 -7.09 31.80 -3.51
C ASN A 87 -5.80 31.26 -2.87
N GLU A 88 -5.80 30.00 -2.43
CA GLU A 88 -4.61 29.31 -1.94
C GLU A 88 -4.66 27.86 -2.42
N VAL A 89 -3.55 27.39 -2.98
CA VAL A 89 -3.37 26.00 -3.41
C VAL A 89 -2.00 25.53 -2.97
N GLU A 90 -1.99 24.46 -2.19
CA GLU A 90 -0.78 23.72 -1.84
C GLU A 90 -0.76 22.43 -2.65
N THR A 91 0.11 22.36 -3.65
CA THR A 91 0.28 21.16 -4.45
C THR A 91 1.11 20.14 -3.69
N GLY A 92 0.58 18.93 -3.51
CA GLY A 92 1.36 17.79 -3.00
C GLY A 92 2.61 17.54 -3.85
N LYS A 93 3.64 16.91 -3.27
CA LYS A 93 4.91 16.69 -3.97
C LYS A 93 4.69 16.00 -5.32
N GLY A 94 5.25 16.57 -6.38
CA GLY A 94 5.13 16.03 -7.75
C GLY A 94 3.82 16.37 -8.47
N LYS A 95 2.91 17.15 -7.85
CA LYS A 95 1.69 17.64 -8.50
C LYS A 95 1.90 19.05 -9.03
N THR A 96 1.38 19.30 -10.22
CA THR A 96 1.25 20.66 -10.78
C THR A 96 -0.21 20.98 -11.03
N LEU A 97 -0.57 22.24 -10.82
CA LEU A 97 -1.92 22.78 -11.05
C LEU A 97 -2.27 22.75 -12.55
N SER A 98 -1.26 22.91 -13.41
CA SER A 98 -1.30 22.75 -14.86
C SER A 98 -0.82 21.35 -15.24
N GLY A 99 -1.71 20.51 -15.76
CA GLY A 99 -1.47 19.10 -16.09
C GLY A 99 -0.47 18.82 -17.23
N THR A 100 0.75 19.34 -17.16
CA THR A 100 1.82 19.08 -18.12
C THR A 100 3.00 18.42 -17.40
N CYS A 101 2.84 17.12 -17.09
CA CYS A 101 3.80 16.03 -17.29
C CYS A 101 3.52 14.83 -16.33
N HIS A 102 2.64 13.92 -16.79
CA HIS A 102 2.38 12.54 -16.28
C HIS A 102 1.51 12.38 -15.01
N PRO A 103 0.74 11.28 -14.88
CA PRO A 103 -0.71 11.30 -14.99
C PRO A 103 -1.44 11.45 -13.65
N SER A 104 -2.13 12.57 -13.45
CA SER A 104 -3.47 12.57 -12.86
C SER A 104 -4.19 13.88 -13.20
N GLY A 105 -4.94 13.88 -14.30
CA GLY A 105 -6.01 14.87 -14.53
C GLY A 105 -7.21 14.69 -13.59
N GLY A 106 -7.01 14.01 -12.45
CA GLY A 106 -8.03 13.55 -11.50
C GLY A 106 -8.05 14.34 -10.19
N THR A 107 -7.38 15.50 -10.12
CA THR A 107 -7.56 16.38 -8.96
C THR A 107 -8.91 17.08 -9.03
N PRO A 108 -9.54 17.41 -7.89
CA PRO A 108 -10.78 18.19 -7.88
C PRO A 108 -10.66 19.50 -8.66
N LEU A 109 -9.46 20.07 -8.78
CA LEU A 109 -9.23 21.33 -9.49
C LEU A 109 -9.06 21.18 -11.01
N SER A 110 -9.26 19.98 -11.55
CA SER A 110 -9.26 19.76 -13.00
C SER A 110 -10.34 20.63 -13.67
N GLY A 111 -9.95 21.49 -14.61
CA GLY A 111 -10.86 22.40 -15.31
C GLY A 111 -11.08 23.77 -14.65
N ALA A 112 -10.36 24.08 -13.58
CA ALA A 112 -10.49 25.36 -12.88
C ALA A 112 -10.04 26.55 -13.76
N ARG A 113 -10.78 27.66 -13.68
CA ARG A 113 -10.61 28.85 -14.52
C ARG A 113 -9.86 29.94 -13.77
N ILE A 114 -8.73 30.40 -14.29
CA ILE A 114 -8.02 31.55 -13.73
C ILE A 114 -8.90 32.79 -13.87
N VAL A 115 -9.16 33.48 -12.76
CA VAL A 115 -10.00 34.68 -12.70
C VAL A 115 -9.23 35.93 -12.26
N SER A 116 -7.96 35.79 -11.89
CA SER A 116 -7.06 36.90 -11.55
C SER A 116 -6.04 37.13 -12.66
N ASP A 117 -5.81 38.41 -12.98
CA ASP A 117 -4.71 38.87 -13.84
C ASP A 117 -3.42 39.17 -13.04
N ASP A 118 -3.48 39.06 -11.70
CA ASP A 118 -2.33 39.27 -10.81
C ASP A 118 -1.47 37.99 -10.73
N PRO A 119 -0.22 38.02 -11.23
CA PRO A 119 0.66 36.86 -11.20
C PRO A 119 1.09 36.45 -9.78
N ASP A 120 0.99 37.36 -8.79
CA ASP A 120 1.38 37.11 -7.40
C ASP A 120 0.17 36.69 -6.52
N ALA A 121 -1.05 36.77 -7.06
CA ALA A 121 -2.30 36.40 -6.39
C ALA A 121 -3.22 35.61 -7.34
N LEU A 122 -2.85 34.35 -7.58
CA LEU A 122 -3.62 33.44 -8.42
C LEU A 122 -4.98 33.15 -7.76
N GLU A 123 -6.05 33.75 -8.28
CA GLU A 123 -7.42 33.36 -7.98
C GLU A 123 -7.97 32.47 -9.09
N VAL A 124 -8.61 31.38 -8.69
CA VAL A 124 -9.19 30.39 -9.61
C VAL A 124 -10.63 30.12 -9.21
N GLU A 125 -11.53 30.10 -10.19
CA GLU A 125 -12.92 29.70 -10.02
C GLU A 125 -13.08 28.23 -10.40
N GLN A 126 -13.77 27.47 -9.56
CA GLN A 126 -14.06 26.05 -9.82
C GLN A 126 -15.43 25.66 -9.31
N ARG A 127 -16.16 24.87 -10.11
CA ARG A 127 -17.45 24.28 -9.72
C ARG A 127 -17.26 22.81 -9.34
N LEU A 128 -17.61 22.45 -8.11
CA LEU A 128 -17.41 21.11 -7.56
C LEU A 128 -18.71 20.54 -6.98
N PRO A 129 -18.87 19.22 -6.92
CA PRO A 129 -19.86 18.60 -6.04
C PRO A 129 -19.64 19.02 -4.59
N ALA A 130 -20.70 19.38 -3.86
CA ALA A 130 -20.60 19.89 -2.49
C ALA A 130 -20.03 18.84 -1.50
N ASP A 131 -20.17 17.55 -1.80
CA ASP A 131 -19.62 16.45 -1.00
C ASP A 131 -18.09 16.28 -1.14
N GLN A 132 -17.48 16.91 -2.14
CA GLN A 132 -16.03 16.99 -2.29
C GLN A 132 -15.42 18.19 -1.54
N VAL A 133 -16.25 18.99 -0.89
CA VAL A 133 -15.85 20.21 -0.18
C VAL A 133 -16.08 20.02 1.31
N LEU A 134 -15.05 20.33 2.10
CA LEU A 134 -15.11 20.27 3.55
C LEU A 134 -15.17 21.68 4.13
N THR A 135 -15.78 21.81 5.31
CA THR A 135 -15.57 23.03 6.11
C THR A 135 -14.07 23.19 6.38
N TYR A 136 -13.58 24.43 6.40
CA TYR A 136 -12.15 24.70 6.55
C TYR A 136 -11.56 23.98 7.79
N ARG A 137 -12.26 24.07 8.93
CA ARG A 137 -11.82 23.42 10.18
C ARG A 137 -11.70 21.91 10.05
N ARG A 138 -12.68 21.23 9.41
CA ARG A 138 -12.66 19.78 9.25
C ARG A 138 -11.57 19.34 8.29
N GLY A 139 -11.45 20.03 7.15
CA GLY A 139 -10.43 19.75 6.14
C GLY A 139 -9.01 19.92 6.68
N SER A 140 -8.73 21.06 7.34
CA SER A 140 -7.42 21.30 7.95
C SER A 140 -7.06 20.26 9.02
N GLN A 141 -8.01 19.83 9.86
CA GLN A 141 -7.75 18.79 10.85
C GLN A 141 -7.39 17.45 10.17
N LEU A 142 -8.15 17.05 9.16
CA LEU A 142 -7.92 15.79 8.45
C LEU A 142 -6.57 15.82 7.70
N TYR A 143 -6.23 16.95 7.07
CA TYR A 143 -4.92 17.13 6.45
C TYR A 143 -3.78 17.03 7.47
N LEU A 144 -3.90 17.69 8.63
CA LEU A 144 -2.88 17.59 9.69
C LEU A 144 -2.73 16.15 10.21
N GLU A 145 -3.81 15.38 10.32
CA GLU A 145 -3.75 13.97 10.71
C GLU A 145 -2.99 13.13 9.68
N ARG A 146 -3.25 13.36 8.39
CA ARG A 146 -2.59 12.69 7.26
C ARG A 146 -1.13 13.10 7.10
N GLU A 147 -0.81 14.37 7.29
CA GLU A 147 0.57 14.88 7.26
C GLU A 147 1.39 14.34 8.44
N ASN A 148 0.81 14.28 9.64
CA ASN A 148 1.50 13.65 10.77
C ASN A 148 1.74 12.14 10.56
N LEU A 149 0.88 11.48 9.77
CA LEU A 149 1.09 10.09 9.33
C LEU A 149 2.19 10.00 8.28
N SER A 150 2.23 10.91 7.30
CA SER A 150 3.30 11.00 6.27
C SER A 150 4.67 11.16 6.93
N ILE A 151 4.79 12.01 7.96
CA ILE A 151 6.03 12.22 8.72
C ILE A 151 6.48 10.93 9.42
N ALA A 152 5.57 10.21 10.07
CA ALA A 152 5.89 8.95 10.75
C ALA A 152 6.35 7.88 9.74
N TYR A 153 5.67 7.80 8.61
CA TYR A 153 6.00 6.92 7.50
C TYR A 153 7.39 7.23 6.92
N LEU A 154 7.66 8.48 6.55
CA LEU A 154 8.95 8.92 6.02
C LEU A 154 10.09 8.72 7.02
N LYS A 155 9.81 8.92 8.31
CA LYS A 155 10.79 8.66 9.35
C LYS A 155 11.18 7.18 9.43
N TYR A 156 10.23 6.28 9.22
CA TYR A 156 10.50 4.84 9.13
C TYR A 156 11.30 4.47 7.86
N LEU A 157 10.90 4.99 6.69
CA LEU A 157 11.64 4.75 5.44
C LEU A 157 13.06 5.30 5.45
N GLY A 158 13.30 6.41 6.15
CA GLY A 158 14.62 6.99 6.31
C GLY A 158 15.46 6.21 7.33
N SER A 159 15.66 6.78 8.52
CA SER A 159 16.52 6.16 9.53
C SER A 159 15.81 5.17 10.44
N GLY A 160 14.48 5.21 10.53
CA GLY A 160 13.71 4.48 11.54
C GLY A 160 13.97 4.91 12.99
N MET A 161 14.96 5.79 13.24
CA MET A 161 15.42 6.10 14.58
C MET A 161 14.35 6.81 15.40
N GLY A 162 14.00 6.23 16.54
CA GLY A 162 12.94 6.70 17.40
C GLY A 162 11.54 6.40 16.87
N MET A 163 11.36 5.56 15.86
CA MET A 163 10.07 4.92 15.59
C MET A 163 9.90 3.75 16.56
N THR A 164 9.30 4.02 17.72
CA THR A 164 8.98 3.01 18.73
C THR A 164 7.68 2.27 18.36
N PRO A 165 7.41 1.08 18.94
CA PRO A 165 6.12 0.41 18.77
C PRO A 165 4.91 1.31 19.09
N ASP A 166 4.99 2.10 20.16
CA ASP A 166 3.92 3.03 20.53
C ASP A 166 3.68 4.12 19.47
N ARG A 167 4.73 4.56 18.77
CA ARG A 167 4.60 5.53 17.67
C ARG A 167 3.98 4.89 16.44
N PHE A 168 4.26 3.61 16.18
CA PHE A 168 3.52 2.87 15.16
C PHE A 168 2.06 2.70 15.54
N ASP A 169 1.72 2.42 16.80
CA ASP A 169 0.32 2.34 17.24
C ASP A 169 -0.44 3.66 17.00
N VAL A 170 0.22 4.80 17.21
CA VAL A 170 -0.35 6.12 16.86
C VAL A 170 -0.52 6.26 15.34
N ALA A 171 0.47 5.85 14.55
CA ALA A 171 0.41 5.93 13.08
C ALA A 171 -0.68 5.01 12.50
N ILE A 172 -0.79 3.78 12.99
CA ILE A 172 -1.85 2.81 12.62
C ILE A 172 -3.22 3.42 12.89
N ARG A 173 -3.49 3.92 14.11
CA ARG A 173 -4.78 4.57 14.42
C ARG A 173 -5.08 5.77 13.54
N ARG A 174 -4.06 6.57 13.17
CA ARG A 174 -4.23 7.69 12.23
C ARG A 174 -4.58 7.20 10.82
N ALA A 175 -3.93 6.15 10.35
CA ALA A 175 -4.22 5.54 9.06
C ALA A 175 -5.65 4.95 9.03
N GLU A 176 -6.09 4.29 10.10
CA GLU A 176 -7.46 3.80 10.25
C GLU A 176 -8.48 4.95 10.20
N ASN A 177 -8.27 6.00 11.01
CA ASN A 177 -9.15 7.17 11.06
C ASN A 177 -9.21 7.93 9.74
N ALA A 178 -8.11 7.94 8.99
CA ALA A 178 -8.02 8.56 7.66
C ALA A 178 -8.54 7.66 6.53
N GLY A 179 -8.97 6.42 6.83
CA GLY A 179 -9.46 5.48 5.83
C GLY A 179 -8.39 5.01 4.85
N LEU A 180 -7.15 4.83 5.31
CA LEU A 180 -5.98 4.45 4.50
C LEU A 180 -5.53 3.00 4.79
N PRO A 181 -6.24 1.96 4.32
CA PRO A 181 -5.96 0.56 4.68
C PRO A 181 -4.58 0.06 4.23
N ARG A 182 -4.05 0.56 3.10
CA ARG A 182 -2.66 0.24 2.68
C ARG A 182 -1.64 0.78 3.67
N MET A 183 -1.87 2.00 4.18
CA MET A 183 -0.97 2.63 5.14
C MET A 183 -1.07 1.96 6.53
N VAL A 184 -2.25 1.47 6.91
CA VAL A 184 -2.42 0.60 8.09
C VAL A 184 -1.48 -0.60 7.99
N THR A 185 -1.56 -1.35 6.88
CA THR A 185 -0.70 -2.52 6.65
C THR A 185 0.78 -2.15 6.62
N ALA A 186 1.15 -1.06 5.96
CA ALA A 186 2.53 -0.57 5.90
C ALA A 186 3.08 -0.27 7.31
N MET A 187 2.30 0.40 8.16
CA MET A 187 2.71 0.74 9.53
C MET A 187 2.75 -0.49 10.45
N GLU A 188 1.85 -1.45 10.25
CA GLU A 188 1.90 -2.73 10.98
C GLU A 188 3.15 -3.52 10.65
N ILE A 189 3.56 -3.58 9.38
CA ILE A 189 4.81 -4.22 8.97
C ILE A 189 6.02 -3.51 9.58
N GLY A 190 6.04 -2.17 9.54
CA GLY A 190 7.10 -1.40 10.20
C GLY A 190 7.19 -1.65 11.70
N LYS A 191 6.03 -1.80 12.36
CA LYS A 191 5.95 -2.19 13.78
C LYS A 191 6.54 -3.58 14.02
N MET A 192 6.14 -4.57 13.23
CA MET A 192 6.65 -5.95 13.33
C MET A 192 8.18 -5.99 13.23
N GLN A 193 8.74 -5.24 12.28
CA GLN A 193 10.19 -5.12 12.12
C GLN A 193 10.85 -4.50 13.36
N VAL A 194 10.33 -3.37 13.86
CA VAL A 194 10.93 -2.73 15.05
C VAL A 194 10.82 -3.62 16.28
N GLU A 195 9.69 -4.31 16.47
CA GLU A 195 9.51 -5.24 17.58
C GLU A 195 10.47 -6.43 17.51
N SER A 196 10.71 -6.98 16.30
CA SER A 196 11.63 -8.11 16.12
C SER A 196 13.06 -7.78 16.53
N THR A 197 13.50 -6.53 16.33
CA THR A 197 14.85 -6.10 16.74
C THR A 197 15.05 -5.98 18.26
N GLN A 198 13.96 -5.90 19.04
CA GLN A 198 13.97 -5.58 20.47
C GLN A 198 14.64 -4.25 20.84
N GLY A 199 15.03 -3.43 19.87
CA GLY A 199 15.68 -2.13 20.06
C GLY A 199 14.72 -1.00 20.44
N ARG A 200 13.40 -1.26 20.39
CA ARG A 200 12.33 -0.26 20.61
C ARG A 200 12.52 1.01 19.78
N GLY A 201 12.97 0.88 18.53
CA GLY A 201 13.22 2.00 17.62
C GLY A 201 14.61 2.62 17.74
N PHE A 202 15.50 2.04 18.54
CA PHE A 202 16.91 2.41 18.57
C PHE A 202 17.75 1.40 17.79
N PRO A 203 18.87 1.83 17.17
CA PRO A 203 19.80 0.92 16.52
C PRO A 203 20.29 -0.17 17.48
N VAL A 204 20.35 -1.40 16.99
CA VAL A 204 20.93 -2.55 17.69
C VAL A 204 21.89 -3.26 16.74
N PRO A 205 22.91 -3.99 17.26
CA PRO A 205 23.80 -4.76 16.40
C PRO A 205 23.03 -5.79 15.56
N ALA A 206 23.48 -6.08 14.34
CA ALA A 206 22.86 -7.07 13.46
C ALA A 206 22.59 -8.43 14.14
N SER A 207 23.49 -8.88 15.02
CA SER A 207 23.33 -10.16 15.72
C SER A 207 22.08 -10.21 16.62
N ARG A 208 21.65 -9.05 17.13
CA ARG A 208 20.40 -8.92 17.88
C ARG A 208 19.22 -8.66 16.96
N ALA A 209 19.40 -7.81 15.94
CA ALA A 209 18.35 -7.45 15.01
C ALA A 209 17.76 -8.68 14.28
N LEU A 210 18.63 -9.63 13.93
CA LEU A 210 18.29 -10.82 13.15
C LEU A 210 17.76 -11.99 13.98
N GLU A 211 17.90 -11.97 15.31
CA GLU A 211 17.52 -13.08 16.20
C GLU A 211 16.04 -13.49 16.06
N LYS A 212 15.16 -12.54 15.74
CA LYS A 212 13.72 -12.76 15.51
C LYS A 212 13.27 -12.41 14.10
N ALA A 213 14.20 -12.29 13.14
CA ALA A 213 13.88 -11.91 11.77
C ALA A 213 13.04 -12.98 11.06
N ALA A 214 13.42 -14.25 11.12
CA ALA A 214 12.68 -15.33 10.44
C ALA A 214 11.17 -15.39 10.80
N PRO A 215 10.77 -15.48 12.09
CA PRO A 215 9.34 -15.49 12.42
C PRO A 215 8.63 -14.15 12.11
N MET A 216 9.34 -13.03 12.16
CA MET A 216 8.78 -11.74 11.73
C MET A 216 8.50 -11.73 10.22
N LEU A 217 9.43 -12.21 9.41
CA LEU A 217 9.29 -12.29 7.95
C LEU A 217 8.14 -13.23 7.56
N ASP A 218 7.97 -14.35 8.25
CA ASP A 218 6.82 -15.24 8.04
C ASP A 218 5.48 -14.54 8.33
N ALA A 219 5.40 -13.73 9.40
CA ALA A 219 4.21 -12.95 9.72
C ALA A 219 3.94 -11.84 8.69
N VAL A 220 4.99 -11.19 8.19
CA VAL A 220 4.88 -10.20 7.11
C VAL A 220 4.39 -10.86 5.82
N ALA A 221 4.94 -12.01 5.43
CA ALA A 221 4.53 -12.74 4.24
C ALA A 221 3.04 -13.09 4.27
N ALA A 222 2.53 -13.63 5.38
CA ALA A 222 1.12 -13.92 5.56
C ALA A 222 0.22 -12.67 5.40
N LYS A 223 0.70 -11.51 5.83
CA LYS A 223 -0.03 -10.23 5.68
C LYS A 223 -0.05 -9.72 4.24
N LEU A 224 0.97 -10.08 3.46
CA LEU A 224 1.12 -9.67 2.06
C LEU A 224 0.36 -10.58 1.07
N GLU A 225 -0.13 -11.75 1.50
CA GLU A 225 -0.97 -12.62 0.67
C GLU A 225 -2.22 -11.90 0.13
N SER A 226 -2.78 -10.96 0.88
CA SER A 226 -3.92 -10.13 0.44
C SER A 226 -3.51 -8.85 -0.31
N HIS A 227 -2.21 -8.67 -0.59
CA HIS A 227 -1.64 -7.49 -1.25
C HIS A 227 -0.58 -7.87 -2.32
N PRO A 228 -0.85 -8.84 -3.21
CA PRO A 228 0.13 -9.31 -4.19
C PRO A 228 0.65 -8.20 -5.12
N GLU A 229 -0.17 -7.20 -5.44
CA GLU A 229 0.21 -6.06 -6.27
C GLU A 229 1.27 -5.16 -5.63
N ALA A 230 1.30 -5.09 -4.29
CA ALA A 230 2.32 -4.35 -3.54
C ALA A 230 3.68 -5.06 -3.65
N VAL A 231 3.66 -6.39 -3.61
CA VAL A 231 4.85 -7.24 -3.75
C VAL A 231 5.40 -7.18 -5.16
N GLU A 232 4.55 -7.26 -6.18
CA GLU A 232 4.96 -7.06 -7.58
C GLU A 232 5.62 -5.68 -7.77
N THR A 233 5.03 -4.64 -7.20
CA THR A 233 5.58 -3.28 -7.28
C THR A 233 6.93 -3.17 -6.55
N ALA A 234 7.06 -3.76 -5.36
CA ALA A 234 8.32 -3.81 -4.62
C ALA A 234 9.41 -4.58 -5.39
N ALA A 235 9.07 -5.72 -5.98
CA ALA A 235 9.99 -6.51 -6.81
C ALA A 235 10.51 -5.70 -8.01
N ARG A 236 9.63 -4.95 -8.69
CA ARG A 236 10.04 -4.07 -9.79
C ARG A 236 10.92 -2.90 -9.33
N MET A 237 10.66 -2.34 -8.14
CA MET A 237 11.50 -1.30 -7.52
C MET A 237 12.90 -1.84 -7.21
N LEU A 238 12.99 -3.02 -6.58
CA LEU A 238 14.27 -3.68 -6.30
C LEU A 238 15.03 -4.05 -7.58
N GLY A 239 14.32 -4.42 -8.64
CA GLY A 239 14.89 -4.65 -9.97
C GLY A 239 15.29 -3.39 -10.75
N GLY A 240 15.05 -2.18 -10.22
CA GLY A 240 15.41 -0.91 -10.85
C GLY A 240 14.55 -0.51 -12.06
N THR A 241 13.32 -1.05 -12.17
CA THR A 241 12.48 -0.94 -13.39
C THR A 241 11.25 -0.02 -13.28
N THR A 242 11.01 0.64 -12.15
CA THR A 242 9.79 1.46 -11.88
C THR A 242 10.15 2.83 -11.26
N PRO A 243 9.31 3.89 -11.39
CA PRO A 243 9.59 5.21 -10.81
C PRO A 243 9.66 5.18 -9.27
N GLN A 244 10.14 6.30 -8.69
CA GLN A 244 10.52 6.51 -7.27
C GLN A 244 9.57 5.85 -6.25
N HIS A 245 10.11 5.44 -5.09
CA HIS A 245 9.46 4.79 -3.93
C HIS A 245 8.12 5.40 -3.41
N ARG A 246 7.63 6.49 -4.00
CA ARG A 246 6.57 7.34 -3.45
C ARG A 246 5.15 6.95 -3.86
N ASP A 247 4.95 6.14 -4.89
CA ASP A 247 3.58 5.93 -5.40
C ASP A 247 2.80 4.85 -4.64
N ASP A 248 3.49 3.82 -4.13
CA ASP A 248 2.86 2.75 -3.34
C ASP A 248 3.50 2.65 -1.95
N PRO A 249 2.78 3.09 -0.89
CA PRO A 249 3.37 3.15 0.44
C PRO A 249 3.71 1.77 1.01
N LEU A 250 2.97 0.73 0.62
CA LEU A 250 3.20 -0.63 1.08
C LEU A 250 4.41 -1.26 0.36
N ALA A 251 4.53 -1.04 -0.96
CA ALA A 251 5.69 -1.48 -1.72
C ALA A 251 7.00 -0.88 -1.17
N ALA A 252 6.98 0.42 -0.84
CA ALA A 252 8.15 1.07 -0.24
C ALA A 252 8.52 0.56 1.15
N VAL A 253 7.56 0.09 1.97
CA VAL A 253 7.89 -0.61 3.22
C VAL A 253 8.54 -1.97 2.96
N ILE A 254 8.08 -2.72 1.94
CA ILE A 254 8.70 -3.99 1.56
C ILE A 254 10.15 -3.77 1.08
N VAL A 255 10.38 -2.74 0.27
CA VAL A 255 11.73 -2.33 -0.15
C VAL A 255 12.56 -1.91 1.06
N ARG A 256 11.99 -1.16 2.00
CA ARG A 256 12.71 -0.77 3.22
C ARG A 256 13.10 -1.98 4.07
N LEU A 257 12.24 -3.00 4.16
CA LEU A 257 12.56 -4.26 4.82
C LEU A 257 13.74 -4.98 4.16
N HIS A 258 13.77 -5.01 2.82
CA HIS A 258 14.90 -5.54 2.06
C HIS A 258 16.20 -4.85 2.44
N GLU A 259 16.23 -3.51 2.37
CA GLU A 259 17.42 -2.71 2.69
C GLU A 259 17.93 -2.96 4.10
N ILE A 260 17.02 -2.99 5.08
CA ILE A 260 17.37 -3.26 6.48
C ILE A 260 17.96 -4.67 6.63
N LEU A 261 17.38 -5.66 5.95
CA LEU A 261 17.83 -7.04 6.02
C LEU A 261 19.20 -7.21 5.35
N ASP A 262 19.38 -6.61 4.18
CA ASP A 262 20.64 -6.61 3.41
C ASP A 262 21.78 -5.97 4.23
N GLU A 263 21.53 -4.79 4.83
CA GLU A 263 22.47 -4.11 5.71
C GLU A 263 22.87 -5.00 6.90
N GLN A 264 21.90 -5.64 7.56
CA GLN A 264 22.15 -6.47 8.74
C GLN A 264 22.89 -7.76 8.40
N LEU A 265 22.58 -8.41 7.27
CA LEU A 265 23.30 -9.59 6.81
C LEU A 265 24.72 -9.21 6.37
N GLY A 266 24.90 -8.08 5.68
CA GLY A 266 26.21 -7.55 5.33
C GLY A 266 27.08 -7.21 6.56
N GLU A 267 26.48 -6.72 7.65
CA GLU A 267 27.18 -6.55 8.92
C GLU A 267 27.66 -7.89 9.55
N LEU A 268 26.91 -8.97 9.34
CA LEU A 268 27.33 -10.31 9.78
C LEU A 268 28.46 -10.85 8.89
N GLU A 269 28.36 -10.67 7.57
CA GLU A 269 29.40 -11.05 6.60
C GLU A 269 30.73 -10.34 6.89
N GLN A 270 30.70 -9.05 7.24
CA GLN A 270 31.91 -8.31 7.63
C GLN A 270 32.59 -8.88 8.88
N LYS A 271 31.85 -9.59 9.75
CA LYS A 271 32.42 -10.26 10.93
C LYS A 271 32.98 -11.64 10.59
N SER A 272 32.41 -12.32 9.61
CA SER A 272 32.88 -13.61 9.11
C SER A 272 32.53 -13.78 7.64
N ALA A 273 33.57 -13.91 6.79
CA ALA A 273 33.39 -14.20 5.38
C ALA A 273 32.73 -15.57 5.14
N ASP A 274 32.93 -16.53 6.04
CA ASP A 274 32.23 -17.82 6.02
C ASP A 274 30.99 -17.76 6.94
N PRO A 275 29.75 -17.88 6.40
CA PRO A 275 28.53 -17.85 7.19
C PRO A 275 28.42 -19.00 8.20
N ARG A 276 29.19 -20.09 8.03
CA ARG A 276 29.22 -21.24 8.95
C ARG A 276 30.00 -20.95 10.23
N GLU A 277 30.83 -19.90 10.22
CA GLU A 277 31.69 -19.50 11.33
C GLU A 277 31.14 -18.29 12.10
N VAL A 278 30.01 -17.71 11.66
CA VAL A 278 29.44 -16.53 12.32
C VAL A 278 28.92 -16.87 13.72
N SER A 279 29.34 -16.10 14.71
CA SER A 279 28.91 -16.32 16.09
C SER A 279 27.44 -15.93 16.29
N GLY A 280 26.67 -16.80 16.94
CA GLY A 280 25.28 -16.54 17.32
C GLY A 280 24.24 -16.95 16.28
N PHE A 281 24.64 -17.50 15.14
CA PHE A 281 23.72 -18.10 14.16
C PHE A 281 24.27 -19.43 13.65
N SER A 282 23.38 -20.40 13.55
CA SER A 282 23.58 -21.62 12.76
C SER A 282 23.24 -21.38 11.30
N VAL A 283 23.74 -22.26 10.42
CA VAL A 283 23.35 -22.28 8.99
C VAL A 283 21.83 -22.39 8.83
N ASP A 284 21.16 -23.18 9.65
CA ASP A 284 19.71 -23.35 9.61
C ASP A 284 18.96 -22.06 9.97
N GLU A 285 19.46 -21.30 10.96
CA GLU A 285 18.88 -20.01 11.33
C GLU A 285 19.07 -18.96 10.23
N LEU A 286 20.26 -18.91 9.61
CA LEU A 286 20.50 -18.05 8.44
C LEU A 286 19.58 -18.43 7.29
N LEU A 287 19.48 -19.73 6.96
CA LEU A 287 18.59 -20.22 5.91
C LEU A 287 17.12 -19.86 6.18
N ALA A 288 16.68 -19.91 7.44
CA ALA A 288 15.33 -19.51 7.81
C ALA A 288 15.06 -18.03 7.56
N ILE A 289 16.05 -17.15 7.78
CA ILE A 289 15.95 -15.71 7.48
C ILE A 289 15.80 -15.49 5.97
N TYR A 290 16.68 -16.09 5.16
CA TYR A 290 16.58 -16.01 3.70
C TYR A 290 15.24 -16.56 3.19
N THR A 291 14.83 -17.73 3.68
CA THR A 291 13.54 -18.33 3.30
C THR A 291 12.36 -17.42 3.66
N GLY A 292 12.39 -16.79 4.84
CA GLY A 292 11.38 -15.82 5.25
C GLY A 292 11.34 -14.60 4.33
N TRP A 293 12.50 -14.08 3.91
CA TRP A 293 12.56 -13.00 2.93
C TRP A 293 11.96 -13.40 1.59
N PHE A 294 12.30 -14.60 1.08
CA PHE A 294 11.74 -15.07 -0.18
C PHE A 294 10.23 -15.28 -0.11
N ARG A 295 9.68 -15.68 1.04
CA ARG A 295 8.22 -15.69 1.28
C ARG A 295 7.60 -14.29 1.24
N VAL A 296 8.29 -13.28 1.77
CA VAL A 296 7.84 -11.87 1.70
C VAL A 296 7.80 -11.38 0.25
N ILE A 297 8.90 -11.52 -0.49
CA ILE A 297 9.01 -10.96 -1.85
C ILE A 297 8.27 -11.77 -2.93
N THR A 298 7.72 -12.94 -2.57
CA THR A 298 6.81 -13.73 -3.41
C THR A 298 5.36 -13.72 -2.90
N ALA A 299 5.09 -13.07 -1.77
CA ALA A 299 3.82 -13.19 -1.04
C ALA A 299 3.36 -14.65 -0.90
N ASN A 300 4.22 -15.52 -0.35
CA ASN A 300 4.00 -16.97 -0.24
C ASN A 300 3.61 -17.62 -1.58
N ASP A 301 4.43 -17.38 -2.62
CA ASP A 301 4.25 -17.91 -3.98
C ASP A 301 2.98 -17.47 -4.72
N THR A 302 2.22 -16.50 -4.19
CA THR A 302 1.10 -15.90 -4.92
C THR A 302 1.57 -15.01 -6.07
N GLN A 303 2.82 -14.52 -6.01
CA GLN A 303 3.51 -13.79 -7.07
C GLN A 303 4.93 -14.34 -7.22
N PRO A 304 5.35 -14.81 -8.41
CA PRO A 304 6.72 -15.25 -8.60
C PRO A 304 7.69 -14.05 -8.55
N PHE A 305 8.80 -14.19 -7.85
CA PHE A 305 9.88 -13.21 -7.87
C PHE A 305 10.89 -13.64 -8.94
N GLN A 306 11.19 -12.76 -9.90
CA GLN A 306 12.04 -13.05 -11.08
C GLN A 306 11.71 -14.40 -11.78
N ASN A 307 10.43 -14.78 -11.81
CA ASN A 307 9.93 -16.05 -12.38
C ASN A 307 10.29 -17.32 -11.60
N ALA A 308 10.58 -17.23 -10.30
CA ALA A 308 10.84 -18.37 -9.43
C ALA A 308 10.01 -18.31 -8.13
N ASP A 309 9.87 -19.46 -7.48
CA ASP A 309 9.14 -19.67 -6.23
C ASP A 309 10.09 -19.70 -5.01
N VAL A 310 9.52 -19.74 -3.81
CA VAL A 310 10.28 -19.82 -2.55
C VAL A 310 11.17 -21.06 -2.51
N ALA A 311 10.73 -22.19 -3.06
CA ALA A 311 11.48 -23.43 -3.03
C ALA A 311 12.81 -23.31 -3.80
N PHE A 312 12.76 -22.75 -5.01
CA PHE A 312 13.94 -22.47 -5.83
C PHE A 312 14.96 -21.59 -5.08
N TYR A 313 14.51 -20.48 -4.49
CA TYR A 313 15.41 -19.57 -3.78
C TYR A 313 15.96 -20.15 -2.49
N ARG A 314 15.16 -20.93 -1.77
CA ARG A 314 15.59 -21.64 -0.57
C ARG A 314 16.69 -22.66 -0.89
N GLU A 315 16.52 -23.46 -1.94
CA GLU A 315 17.53 -24.44 -2.36
C GLU A 315 18.85 -23.75 -2.68
N ARG A 316 18.81 -22.68 -3.47
CA ARG A 316 19.98 -21.87 -3.81
C ARG A 316 20.66 -21.27 -2.57
N ALA A 317 19.89 -20.71 -1.64
CA ALA A 317 20.43 -20.16 -0.40
C ALA A 317 21.08 -21.25 0.48
N ALA A 318 20.48 -22.44 0.53
CA ALA A 318 21.04 -23.58 1.27
C ALA A 318 22.37 -24.05 0.65
N GLU A 319 22.46 -24.14 -0.67
CA GLU A 319 23.69 -24.47 -1.38
C GLU A 319 24.82 -23.49 -1.07
N SER A 320 24.56 -22.18 -1.17
CA SER A 320 25.54 -21.13 -0.84
C SER A 320 25.99 -21.20 0.62
N LEU A 321 25.07 -21.29 1.57
CA LEU A 321 25.44 -21.36 2.99
C LEU A 321 26.26 -22.62 3.30
N GLN A 322 25.96 -23.75 2.65
CA GLN A 322 26.73 -24.99 2.82
C GLN A 322 28.12 -24.92 2.19
N SER A 323 28.27 -24.21 1.07
CA SER A 323 29.58 -23.97 0.44
C SER A 323 30.44 -22.95 1.18
N GLY A 324 29.88 -22.21 2.14
CA GLY A 324 30.56 -21.15 2.88
C GLY A 324 30.48 -19.79 2.16
N GLU A 325 29.45 -19.59 1.35
CA GLU A 325 29.17 -18.35 0.64
C GLU A 325 27.88 -17.70 1.17
N TRP A 326 27.88 -16.37 1.28
CA TRP A 326 26.69 -15.61 1.66
C TRP A 326 25.71 -15.55 0.47
N PRO A 327 24.43 -15.97 0.64
CA PRO A 327 23.43 -15.82 -0.41
C PRO A 327 23.07 -14.36 -0.69
N SER A 328 22.64 -14.07 -1.92
CA SER A 328 22.01 -12.80 -2.29
C SER A 328 20.52 -12.78 -1.91
N LEU A 329 20.02 -11.61 -1.50
CA LEU A 329 18.58 -11.36 -1.30
C LEU A 329 17.84 -11.01 -2.60
N LEU A 330 18.58 -10.76 -3.70
CA LEU A 330 18.08 -10.50 -5.06
C LEU A 330 18.49 -11.60 -6.05
#